data_AF-A0AAN8PQ32-F1
#
_entry.id   AF-A0AAN8PQ32-F1
#
_cell.length_a   1.000
_cell.length_b   1.000
_cell.length_c   1.000
_cell.angle_alpha   90.00
_cell.angle_beta   90.00
_cell.angle_gamma   90.00
#
_symmetry.space_group_name_H-M   'P 1'
#
loop_
_entity.id
_entity.type
_entity.pdbx_description
1 polymer ?
#
loop_
_entity_poly.entity_id
_entity_poly.type
_entity_poly.pdbx_seq_one_letter_code
_entity_poly.pdbx_strand_id
1 'polypeptide(L)'
;MRIGSVILWGITLLLYVVFVSSQNVESRSPNTSIMSLTMCAAQFSKMNKRYSRRRNLYTIPTRPTRRPRYTSVARSPCPNSGRLFRTADGFCNNILRPSLGQSFERFKRFRRANYNGRKGLPRIFGRCRRVGTRRCVRRLLPSARTVSTVIHPEVKTQSIGTVMRMQWGQFLDHDFTAAAVEQPESARTCCEQAASNPRIFRGTDDCFPIRIPQTPTPDRFFKQTCLELVRSRAIDANFTRRNPREQQNLLTSFVDASNVYGSDQETQDRLRAANGRMKTSAGNLLPRGRDEDCIRGPNAPFCFDAGDERVQVFPGLTALHTLFVRIHNDIVEELSQHNANWNGERLFQETRKIISAIMQRITYLEFVPEVLSEPTIKKFGLDEGNFKYDITIDPSIANVFATAVFRYGHSLIPNFLVIDGKQVASRQLFNNPEFIFTSLTSLVENLVSNPAELRDRFLTEEITDHLFETDEGSFDLASFNIQRGRDHGLPPYNSFRRFCGLRRVTSFSDPVFGNGGRFLARVYKNVDDMDVFAAGMVEESEEGSTLGPLFSCLMARQFRDLKFGDSFWYETRDRRRGFSFAQRRSIRRITLSQLLCQGFGLKSVQRNPFQVVRAGNLEVDCSRFPKIDLSPWYEH
;
A
#
# COMPACT_ATOMS: atom_id res chain seq x y z
N MET A 1 -3.63 -1.88 -58.32
CA MET A 1 -2.79 -1.97 -59.54
C MET A 1 -2.09 -0.64 -59.71
N ARG A 2 -0.80 -0.51 -60.05
CA ARG A 2 0.34 -1.44 -60.21
C ARG A 2 1.62 -0.68 -59.78
N ILE A 3 2.65 -1.40 -59.29
CA ILE A 3 4.11 -1.26 -59.50
C ILE A 3 4.68 0.16 -59.78
N GLY A 4 5.75 0.68 -59.16
CA GLY A 4 6.73 0.14 -58.19
C GLY A 4 8.04 0.99 -58.24
N SER A 5 8.69 1.29 -57.12
CA SER A 5 9.91 0.60 -56.62
C SER A 5 11.25 1.32 -56.99
N VAL A 6 12.33 1.00 -56.25
CA VAL A 6 13.74 1.48 -56.42
C VAL A 6 14.02 2.93 -55.92
N ILE A 7 15.20 3.31 -55.40
CA ILE A 7 16.02 2.85 -54.23
C ILE A 7 17.20 3.87 -54.03
N LEU A 8 17.76 3.92 -52.81
CA LEU A 8 18.93 4.68 -52.27
C LEU A 8 20.00 5.19 -53.28
N TRP A 9 20.72 6.33 -53.06
CA TRP A 9 21.80 6.53 -52.06
C TRP A 9 22.27 8.01 -51.94
N GLY A 10 23.01 8.37 -50.86
CA GLY A 10 23.72 9.66 -50.65
C GLY A 10 23.33 10.37 -49.33
N ILE A 11 24.14 10.62 -48.28
CA ILE A 11 25.58 10.96 -48.05
C ILE A 11 25.88 12.47 -48.31
N THR A 12 26.63 13.24 -47.49
CA THR A 12 27.46 12.96 -46.27
C THR A 12 26.86 13.63 -44.99
N LEU A 13 27.49 14.37 -44.04
CA LEU A 13 28.87 14.88 -43.77
C LEU A 13 29.12 15.13 -42.24
N LEU A 14 30.40 15.32 -41.86
CA LEU A 14 30.94 15.80 -40.56
C LEU A 14 30.95 14.81 -39.36
N LEU A 15 31.16 15.30 -38.13
CA LEU A 15 32.38 15.16 -37.26
C LEU A 15 31.96 15.09 -35.78
N TYR A 16 32.79 14.85 -34.74
CA TYR A 16 34.24 14.58 -34.52
C TYR A 16 34.26 13.50 -33.40
N VAL A 17 34.77 12.27 -33.55
CA VAL A 17 36.18 11.80 -33.49
C VAL A 17 36.98 12.19 -32.24
N VAL A 18 37.39 11.20 -31.44
CA VAL A 18 38.76 10.98 -30.91
C VAL A 18 38.89 9.55 -30.30
N PHE A 19 40.11 8.98 -30.32
CA PHE A 19 40.50 7.62 -29.88
C PHE A 19 41.13 7.65 -28.44
N VAL A 20 41.65 6.60 -27.78
CA VAL A 20 42.26 5.30 -28.15
C VAL A 20 42.06 4.25 -27.03
N SER A 21 42.44 2.98 -27.23
CA SER A 21 42.45 1.93 -26.19
C SER A 21 43.85 1.57 -25.68
N SER A 22 43.95 1.06 -24.44
CA SER A 22 45.10 0.26 -23.95
C SER A 22 44.64 -0.85 -22.99
N GLN A 23 45.52 -1.80 -22.66
CA GLN A 23 45.20 -3.01 -21.87
C GLN A 23 45.84 -3.03 -20.48
N ASN A 24 45.20 -3.81 -19.57
CA ASN A 24 45.75 -4.51 -18.40
C ASN A 24 46.53 -3.74 -17.33
N VAL A 25 46.01 -3.75 -16.09
CA VAL A 25 46.53 -4.55 -14.95
C VAL A 25 45.54 -4.48 -13.77
N GLU A 26 45.64 -5.39 -12.80
CA GLU A 26 44.65 -5.63 -11.73
C GLU A 26 44.67 -4.62 -10.57
N SER A 27 43.51 -4.27 -9.99
CA SER A 27 43.04 -4.91 -8.74
C SER A 27 41.94 -4.15 -7.96
N ARG A 28 41.05 -4.95 -7.32
CA ARG A 28 40.29 -4.67 -6.08
C ARG A 28 39.59 -3.29 -5.88
N SER A 29 38.34 -3.16 -6.33
CA SER A 29 37.18 -3.29 -5.43
C SER A 29 35.83 -3.28 -6.19
N PRO A 30 34.84 -4.12 -5.81
CA PRO A 30 33.50 -4.07 -6.39
C PRO A 30 32.48 -3.40 -5.45
N ASN A 31 32.26 -2.10 -5.62
CA ASN A 31 31.07 -1.45 -5.05
C ASN A 31 29.80 -2.15 -5.53
N THR A 32 28.89 -2.47 -4.61
CA THR A 32 27.73 -3.31 -4.86
C THR A 32 26.43 -2.55 -4.60
N SER A 33 25.95 -1.84 -5.63
CA SER A 33 24.56 -1.37 -5.67
C SER A 33 23.61 -2.57 -5.67
N ILE A 34 22.63 -2.56 -4.77
CA ILE A 34 21.60 -3.62 -4.62
C ILE A 34 20.22 -2.96 -4.67
N MET A 35 19.88 -2.42 -5.85
CA MET A 35 18.54 -1.86 -6.08
C MET A 35 17.45 -2.91 -5.88
N SER A 36 16.51 -2.61 -4.98
CA SER A 36 15.35 -3.45 -4.70
C SER A 36 14.21 -3.24 -5.71
N LEU A 37 13.34 -4.24 -5.85
CA LEU A 37 12.27 -4.27 -6.85
C LEU A 37 11.01 -4.95 -6.32
N THR A 38 9.86 -4.35 -6.65
CA THR A 38 8.48 -4.87 -6.64
C THR A 38 7.71 -4.87 -5.31
N MET A 39 6.45 -4.43 -5.37
CA MET A 39 5.39 -5.44 -5.37
C MET A 39 4.07 -5.16 -6.10
N CYS A 40 3.44 -3.98 -6.01
CA CYS A 40 2.02 -3.87 -6.45
C CYS A 40 1.88 -3.52 -7.93
N ALA A 41 2.17 -2.27 -8.33
CA ALA A 41 2.23 -1.88 -9.75
C ALA A 41 3.18 -2.82 -10.51
N ALA A 42 4.35 -3.12 -9.94
CA ALA A 42 5.34 -3.99 -10.54
C ALA A 42 4.97 -5.49 -10.61
N GLN A 43 3.93 -5.99 -9.91
CA GLN A 43 3.39 -7.32 -10.24
C GLN A 43 2.62 -7.26 -11.56
N PHE A 44 1.67 -6.34 -11.67
CA PHE A 44 0.84 -6.21 -12.87
C PHE A 44 1.66 -5.74 -14.07
N SER A 45 2.56 -4.76 -13.94
CA SER A 45 3.53 -4.33 -14.97
C SER A 45 4.56 -5.42 -15.35
N LYS A 46 4.97 -6.33 -14.44
CA LYS A 46 5.81 -7.48 -14.84
C LYS A 46 5.04 -8.62 -15.50
N MET A 47 3.76 -8.82 -15.18
CA MET A 47 2.88 -9.70 -15.98
C MET A 47 2.65 -9.05 -17.36
N ASN A 48 2.49 -7.73 -17.36
CA ASN A 48 2.72 -6.73 -18.42
C ASN A 48 3.90 -7.07 -19.37
N LYS A 49 5.02 -7.63 -18.90
CA LYS A 49 6.21 -7.86 -19.76
C LYS A 49 6.09 -9.07 -20.71
N ARG A 50 4.93 -9.73 -20.77
CA ARG A 50 4.52 -10.52 -21.95
C ARG A 50 3.95 -9.66 -23.06
N TYR A 51 3.13 -8.68 -22.69
CA TYR A 51 2.33 -7.80 -23.55
C TYR A 51 3.17 -6.63 -24.11
N SER A 52 4.49 -6.86 -24.25
CA SER A 52 5.50 -5.94 -24.78
C SER A 52 6.49 -6.67 -25.70
N ARG A 53 6.18 -7.89 -26.15
CA ARG A 53 7.09 -8.72 -26.95
C ARG A 53 7.06 -8.39 -28.45
N ARG A 54 7.61 -7.23 -28.85
CA ARG A 54 8.22 -7.07 -30.18
C ARG A 54 9.35 -6.03 -30.24
N ARG A 55 10.56 -6.56 -30.40
CA ARG A 55 11.81 -5.92 -30.91
C ARG A 55 12.52 -4.87 -30.04
N ASN A 56 13.61 -5.37 -29.44
CA ASN A 56 14.91 -4.75 -29.20
C ASN A 56 15.10 -3.74 -28.05
N LEU A 57 16.28 -3.90 -27.43
CA LEU A 57 16.91 -3.10 -26.37
C LEU A 57 16.34 -3.26 -24.95
N TYR A 58 17.25 -3.12 -23.99
CA TYR A 58 17.06 -3.08 -22.53
C TYR A 58 16.36 -4.30 -21.87
N THR A 59 17.10 -5.41 -21.78
CA THR A 59 17.01 -6.28 -20.59
C THR A 59 17.16 -5.45 -19.32
N ILE A 60 16.20 -5.50 -18.39
CA ILE A 60 16.43 -5.04 -17.01
C ILE A 60 17.64 -5.82 -16.47
N PRO A 61 18.63 -5.15 -15.86
CA PRO A 61 19.68 -5.80 -15.10
C PRO A 61 19.14 -6.44 -13.82
N THR A 62 18.44 -7.57 -13.94
CA THR A 62 18.29 -8.52 -12.83
C THR A 62 19.64 -9.17 -12.58
N ARG A 63 20.60 -8.38 -12.07
CA ARG A 63 21.71 -8.95 -11.30
C ARG A 63 21.06 -9.86 -10.27
N PRO A 64 21.44 -11.14 -10.17
CA PRO A 64 20.90 -11.99 -9.14
C PRO A 64 21.20 -11.29 -7.81
N THR A 65 20.16 -10.94 -7.05
CA THR A 65 20.33 -10.59 -5.65
C THR A 65 20.96 -11.82 -5.02
N ARG A 66 22.29 -11.80 -4.84
CA ARG A 66 22.99 -12.76 -3.98
C ARG A 66 22.15 -12.81 -2.73
N ARG A 67 21.55 -13.98 -2.44
CA ARG A 67 20.73 -14.17 -1.24
C ARG A 67 21.45 -13.47 -0.11
N PRO A 68 20.89 -12.42 0.53
CA PRO A 68 21.48 -11.90 1.74
C PRO A 68 21.63 -13.11 2.64
N ARG A 69 22.88 -13.47 2.96
CA ARG A 69 23.09 -14.50 3.96
C ARG A 69 22.56 -13.85 5.23
N TYR A 70 21.34 -14.21 5.61
CA TYR A 70 20.86 -14.11 6.98
C TYR A 70 21.65 -15.13 7.82
N THR A 71 22.99 -14.96 7.86
CA THR A 71 23.68 -14.95 9.13
C THR A 71 22.83 -14.08 10.04
N SER A 72 22.40 -14.60 11.18
CA SER A 72 21.70 -13.81 12.19
C SER A 72 22.47 -12.51 12.39
N VAL A 73 21.89 -11.39 11.96
CA VAL A 73 22.56 -10.09 12.05
C VAL A 73 22.92 -9.93 13.52
N ALA A 74 24.24 -9.90 13.81
CA ALA A 74 24.71 -9.68 15.17
C ALA A 74 24.00 -8.43 15.67
N ARG A 75 23.56 -8.42 16.94
CA ARG A 75 22.78 -7.30 17.49
C ARG A 75 23.64 -6.04 17.52
N SER A 76 23.74 -5.36 16.38
CA SER A 76 24.41 -4.07 16.24
C SER A 76 23.75 -3.16 17.25
N PRO A 77 24.47 -2.72 18.30
CA PRO A 77 23.89 -1.83 19.28
C PRO A 77 23.41 -0.59 18.54
N CYS A 78 22.27 -0.03 18.96
CA CYS A 78 21.85 1.26 18.46
C CYS A 78 23.02 2.23 18.66
N PRO A 79 23.48 2.95 17.61
CA PRO A 79 24.71 3.73 17.70
C PRO A 79 24.61 4.69 18.88
N ASN A 80 25.60 4.63 19.78
CA ASN A 80 25.57 5.24 21.11
C ASN A 80 25.71 6.77 21.05
N SER A 81 24.70 7.45 20.53
CA SER A 81 24.56 8.90 20.52
C SER A 81 23.08 9.30 20.63
N GLY A 82 22.83 10.57 20.96
CA GLY A 82 21.47 11.10 21.16
C GLY A 82 20.69 11.25 19.87
N ARG A 83 20.15 10.15 19.32
CA ARG A 83 19.31 10.15 18.11
C ARG A 83 18.13 11.13 18.22
N LEU A 84 18.23 12.25 17.51
CA LEU A 84 17.17 13.26 17.38
C LEU A 84 16.09 12.85 16.36
N PHE A 85 16.47 12.01 15.39
CA PHE A 85 15.67 11.67 14.21
C PHE A 85 15.55 10.14 13.98
N ARG A 86 14.58 9.77 13.15
CA ARG A 86 14.39 8.41 12.60
C ARG A 86 15.45 8.13 11.53
N THR A 87 15.94 6.89 11.44
CA THR A 87 16.63 6.45 10.21
C THR A 87 15.64 6.34 9.05
N ALA A 88 16.13 6.21 7.81
CA ALA A 88 15.26 5.98 6.65
C ALA A 88 14.55 4.61 6.68
N ASP A 89 15.17 3.61 7.33
CA ASP A 89 14.69 2.24 7.42
C ASP A 89 13.89 1.92 8.70
N GLY A 90 13.71 2.88 9.61
CA GLY A 90 13.05 2.67 10.91
C GLY A 90 13.87 1.92 11.97
N PHE A 91 15.09 1.48 11.68
CA PHE A 91 15.97 0.75 12.60
C PHE A 91 16.24 1.52 13.90
N CYS A 92 16.27 0.79 15.02
CA CYS A 92 16.49 1.34 16.36
C CYS A 92 15.45 2.36 16.81
N ASN A 93 14.21 2.24 16.33
CA ASN A 93 13.04 2.79 17.05
C ASN A 93 12.89 2.09 18.42
N ASN A 94 12.91 0.76 18.45
CA ASN A 94 12.93 -0.03 19.68
C ASN A 94 14.37 -0.40 20.10
N ILE A 95 14.93 0.30 21.09
CA ILE A 95 16.34 0.11 21.49
C ILE A 95 16.67 -1.27 22.09
N LEU A 96 15.67 -2.02 22.57
CA LEU A 96 15.87 -3.40 23.07
C LEU A 96 15.76 -4.46 21.98
N ARG A 97 15.03 -4.16 20.89
CA ARG A 97 14.82 -5.04 19.73
C ARG A 97 14.90 -4.20 18.43
N PRO A 98 16.13 -3.82 18.00
CA PRO A 98 16.35 -2.80 16.96
C PRO A 98 15.58 -2.91 15.65
N SER A 99 15.26 -4.11 15.17
CA SER A 99 14.57 -4.32 13.89
C SER A 99 13.03 -4.32 13.98
N LEU A 100 12.44 -4.10 15.15
CA LEU A 100 10.98 -3.97 15.26
C LEU A 100 10.48 -2.69 14.57
N GLY A 101 9.60 -2.88 13.59
CA GLY A 101 9.11 -1.85 12.69
C GLY A 101 10.09 -1.39 11.59
N GLN A 102 11.25 -2.05 11.45
CA GLN A 102 12.21 -1.77 10.38
C GLN A 102 11.66 -2.22 9.01
N SER A 103 12.14 -1.60 7.93
CA SER A 103 11.94 -2.11 6.57
C SER A 103 12.69 -3.44 6.33
N PHE A 104 12.25 -4.19 5.31
CA PHE A 104 12.75 -5.52 4.94
C PHE A 104 12.65 -6.60 6.05
N GLU A 105 11.84 -6.36 7.09
CA GLU A 105 11.55 -7.33 8.15
C GLU A 105 10.23 -8.08 7.94
N ARG A 106 9.96 -9.09 8.77
CA ARG A 106 8.72 -9.88 8.66
C ARG A 106 7.49 -9.17 9.23
N PHE A 107 6.32 -9.42 8.63
CA PHE A 107 5.03 -9.05 9.25
C PHE A 107 4.83 -9.78 10.60
N LYS A 108 4.30 -9.10 11.62
CA LYS A 108 3.93 -9.75 12.89
C LYS A 108 2.69 -10.63 12.73
N ARG A 109 2.53 -11.61 13.63
CA ARG A 109 1.42 -12.58 13.61
C ARG A 109 0.54 -12.47 14.85
N PHE A 110 -0.55 -11.69 14.76
CA PHE A 110 -1.65 -11.74 15.75
C PHE A 110 -2.17 -13.17 15.98
N ARG A 111 -2.10 -14.04 14.96
CA ARG A 111 -2.35 -15.49 15.09
C ARG A 111 -1.37 -16.29 14.22
N ARG A 112 -0.88 -17.42 14.76
CA ARG A 112 0.02 -18.37 14.07
C ARG A 112 -0.54 -18.77 12.69
N ALA A 113 0.31 -18.82 11.67
CA ALA A 113 -0.07 -19.15 10.29
C ALA A 113 -0.80 -20.50 10.15
N ASN A 114 -1.72 -20.58 9.18
CA ASN A 114 -2.56 -21.73 8.88
C ASN A 114 -2.33 -22.25 7.45
N TYR A 115 -1.19 -22.90 7.25
CA TYR A 115 -0.80 -23.52 5.98
C TYR A 115 -1.29 -24.96 5.83
N ASN A 116 -1.29 -25.45 4.59
CA ASN A 116 -1.48 -26.88 4.31
C ASN A 116 -0.21 -27.66 4.69
N GLY A 117 -0.31 -28.56 5.67
CA GLY A 117 0.76 -29.50 5.99
C GLY A 117 1.96 -28.86 6.72
N ARG A 118 3.18 -29.14 6.26
CA ARG A 118 4.44 -28.86 7.00
C ARG A 118 5.41 -27.88 6.33
N LYS A 119 5.07 -27.33 5.15
CA LYS A 119 6.00 -26.61 4.25
C LYS A 119 5.37 -25.36 3.58
N GLY A 120 4.73 -24.46 4.33
CA GLY A 120 4.31 -23.15 3.81
C GLY A 120 3.37 -23.13 2.58
N LEU A 121 2.71 -24.25 2.26
CA LEU A 121 1.81 -24.38 1.11
C LEU A 121 0.48 -23.66 1.39
N PRO A 122 0.00 -22.76 0.50
CA PRO A 122 -1.16 -21.89 0.72
C PRO A 122 -2.40 -22.60 1.26
N ARG A 123 -3.27 -21.88 1.98
CA ARG A 123 -4.52 -22.44 2.51
C ARG A 123 -5.50 -22.77 1.37
N ILE A 124 -5.60 -24.05 0.99
CA ILE A 124 -6.53 -24.52 -0.08
C ILE A 124 -7.56 -25.55 0.41
N PHE A 125 -7.46 -25.99 1.66
CA PHE A 125 -8.36 -26.98 2.26
C PHE A 125 -9.11 -26.39 3.45
N GLY A 126 -10.41 -26.67 3.54
CA GLY A 126 -11.25 -26.31 4.68
C GLY A 126 -10.96 -27.10 5.96
N ARG A 127 -11.84 -26.96 6.94
CA ARG A 127 -11.85 -27.69 8.22
C ARG A 127 -11.88 -29.21 7.98
N CYS A 128 -11.23 -29.94 8.89
CA CYS A 128 -11.33 -31.39 8.93
C CYS A 128 -12.73 -31.83 9.37
N ARG A 129 -13.47 -32.52 8.50
CA ARG A 129 -14.63 -33.33 8.89
C ARG A 129 -14.11 -34.72 9.26
N ARG A 130 -14.37 -35.16 10.49
CA ARG A 130 -14.18 -36.57 10.87
C ARG A 130 -15.28 -37.40 10.22
N VAL A 131 -14.93 -38.55 9.66
CA VAL A 131 -15.86 -39.56 9.13
C VAL A 131 -15.46 -40.91 9.73
N GLY A 132 -16.40 -41.56 10.42
CA GLY A 132 -16.09 -42.66 11.32
C GLY A 132 -15.15 -42.23 12.46
N THR A 133 -14.49 -43.21 13.09
CA THR A 133 -13.70 -43.01 14.31
C THR A 133 -12.36 -42.30 14.09
N ARG A 134 -11.73 -42.42 12.91
CA ARG A 134 -10.34 -41.95 12.69
C ARG A 134 -10.05 -41.19 11.38
N ARG A 135 -10.88 -41.23 10.34
CA ARG A 135 -10.52 -40.62 9.03
C ARG A 135 -10.85 -39.12 8.99
N CYS A 136 -9.82 -38.29 8.79
CA CYS A 136 -9.98 -36.86 8.52
C CYS A 136 -10.19 -36.62 7.02
N VAL A 137 -11.35 -36.09 6.64
CA VAL A 137 -11.63 -35.64 5.28
C VAL A 137 -11.63 -34.12 5.25
N ARG A 138 -10.82 -33.52 4.38
CA ARG A 138 -10.82 -32.07 4.11
C ARG A 138 -11.31 -31.84 2.68
N ARG A 139 -12.24 -30.91 2.49
CA ARG A 139 -12.68 -30.46 1.16
C ARG A 139 -11.81 -29.29 0.70
N LEU A 140 -11.69 -29.11 -0.62
CA LEU A 140 -11.10 -27.90 -1.19
C LEU A 140 -11.92 -26.67 -0.79
N LEU A 141 -11.24 -25.54 -0.61
CA LEU A 141 -11.89 -24.24 -0.52
C LEU A 141 -12.46 -23.82 -1.89
N PRO A 142 -13.52 -23.00 -1.93
CA PRO A 142 -14.01 -22.39 -3.16
C PRO A 142 -12.91 -21.56 -3.83
N SER A 143 -12.93 -21.44 -5.17
CA SER A 143 -11.97 -20.56 -5.86
C SER A 143 -12.18 -19.11 -5.42
N ALA A 144 -11.12 -18.32 -5.38
CA ALA A 144 -11.20 -16.90 -5.08
C ALA A 144 -12.16 -16.18 -6.04
N ARG A 145 -12.18 -16.53 -7.34
CA ARG A 145 -13.14 -15.99 -8.32
C ARG A 145 -14.60 -16.37 -8.03
N THR A 146 -14.86 -17.56 -7.49
CA THR A 146 -16.21 -17.94 -7.02
C THR A 146 -16.63 -17.18 -5.77
N VAL A 147 -15.68 -16.80 -4.92
CA VAL A 147 -15.96 -15.97 -3.74
C VAL A 147 -16.20 -14.52 -4.18
N SER A 148 -15.39 -14.00 -5.11
CA SER A 148 -15.56 -12.69 -5.77
C SER A 148 -16.96 -12.55 -6.38
N THR A 149 -17.29 -13.31 -7.42
CA THR A 149 -18.55 -13.11 -8.17
C THR A 149 -19.85 -13.40 -7.40
N VAL A 150 -19.79 -14.06 -6.23
CA VAL A 150 -20.97 -14.37 -5.42
C VAL A 150 -21.10 -13.49 -4.18
N ILE A 151 -19.98 -13.06 -3.57
CA ILE A 151 -19.98 -12.23 -2.36
C ILE A 151 -19.74 -10.76 -2.67
N HIS A 152 -18.95 -10.48 -3.71
CA HIS A 152 -18.47 -9.16 -4.13
C HIS A 152 -18.89 -8.78 -5.58
N PRO A 153 -20.17 -8.93 -6.00
CA PRO A 153 -20.61 -8.35 -7.27
C PRO A 153 -20.67 -6.82 -7.16
N GLU A 154 -20.78 -6.11 -8.29
CA GLU A 154 -21.13 -4.70 -8.27
C GLU A 154 -22.60 -4.50 -7.85
N VAL A 155 -22.81 -3.56 -6.93
CA VAL A 155 -24.07 -2.85 -6.71
C VAL A 155 -23.64 -1.42 -6.45
N LYS A 156 -24.20 -0.46 -7.21
CA LYS A 156 -23.85 0.96 -7.07
C LYS A 156 -24.42 1.51 -5.76
N THR A 157 -23.58 2.15 -4.98
CA THR A 157 -23.89 2.73 -3.67
C THR A 157 -23.33 4.15 -3.59
N GLN A 158 -23.67 4.89 -2.54
CA GLN A 158 -23.03 6.18 -2.25
C GLN A 158 -22.82 6.33 -0.75
N SER A 159 -21.62 6.75 -0.38
CA SER A 159 -21.21 7.02 0.99
C SER A 159 -21.39 8.49 1.35
N ILE A 160 -21.57 8.79 2.64
CA ILE A 160 -21.37 10.14 3.18
C ILE A 160 -19.87 10.53 3.20
N GLY A 161 -18.99 9.56 2.96
CA GLY A 161 -17.57 9.77 2.77
C GLY A 161 -17.21 10.10 1.33
N THR A 162 -16.22 10.96 1.14
CA THR A 162 -15.66 11.34 -0.16
C THR A 162 -14.61 10.33 -0.64
N VAL A 163 -14.25 10.39 -1.92
CA VAL A 163 -13.14 9.59 -2.48
C VAL A 163 -11.81 9.88 -1.75
N MET A 164 -11.61 11.09 -1.21
CA MET A 164 -10.45 11.43 -0.37
C MET A 164 -10.31 10.50 0.86
N ARG A 165 -11.41 9.95 1.40
CA ARG A 165 -11.35 8.94 2.48
C ARG A 165 -10.72 7.63 2.01
N MET A 166 -11.12 7.16 0.82
CA MET A 166 -10.48 6.01 0.16
C MET A 166 -9.00 6.31 -0.10
N GLN A 167 -8.73 7.50 -0.64
CA GLN A 167 -7.40 7.89 -1.10
C GLN A 167 -6.38 8.06 0.03
N TRP A 168 -6.77 8.65 1.16
CA TRP A 168 -5.91 8.72 2.35
C TRP A 168 -5.67 7.32 2.94
N GLY A 169 -6.68 6.45 2.94
CA GLY A 169 -6.51 5.05 3.32
C GLY A 169 -5.45 4.34 2.48
N GLN A 170 -5.45 4.52 1.15
CA GLN A 170 -4.41 3.98 0.27
C GLN A 170 -3.04 4.62 0.50
N PHE A 171 -2.96 5.95 0.61
CA PHE A 171 -1.70 6.66 0.86
C PHE A 171 -1.04 6.21 2.18
N LEU A 172 -1.86 5.94 3.19
CA LEU A 172 -1.43 5.42 4.49
C LEU A 172 -1.05 3.92 4.44
N ASP A 173 -1.76 3.08 3.68
CA ASP A 173 -1.33 1.69 3.39
C ASP A 173 0.07 1.70 2.76
N HIS A 174 0.32 2.68 1.90
CA HIS A 174 1.59 2.85 1.21
C HIS A 174 2.69 3.45 2.09
N ASP A 175 2.40 3.92 3.30
CA ASP A 175 3.41 4.39 4.26
C ASP A 175 4.07 3.25 5.04
N PHE A 176 3.30 2.21 5.37
CA PHE A 176 3.76 1.10 6.23
C PHE A 176 3.63 -0.32 5.65
N THR A 177 2.99 -0.51 4.49
CA THR A 177 2.74 -1.85 3.92
C THR A 177 3.12 -1.97 2.46
N ALA A 178 4.15 -2.78 2.20
CA ALA A 178 4.33 -3.47 0.92
C ALA A 178 4.87 -4.87 1.22
N ALA A 179 4.12 -5.92 0.89
CA ALA A 179 4.70 -7.26 0.94
C ALA A 179 5.83 -7.38 -0.11
N ALA A 180 6.75 -8.31 0.06
CA ALA A 180 7.69 -8.70 -1.01
C ALA A 180 7.09 -9.83 -1.89
N VAL A 181 7.58 -10.02 -3.12
CA VAL A 181 7.16 -11.09 -4.06
C VAL A 181 8.35 -11.88 -4.59
N GLU A 182 8.14 -13.17 -4.82
CA GLU A 182 9.14 -14.04 -5.45
C GLU A 182 9.35 -13.57 -6.91
N GLN A 183 10.56 -13.75 -7.45
CA GLN A 183 10.82 -13.50 -8.87
C GLN A 183 11.02 -14.87 -9.54
N PRO A 184 10.00 -15.43 -10.24
CA PRO A 184 10.09 -16.78 -10.78
C PRO A 184 11.22 -16.88 -11.81
N GLU A 185 12.02 -17.94 -11.72
CA GLU A 185 13.13 -18.20 -12.65
C GLU A 185 12.63 -18.53 -14.08
N SER A 186 11.34 -18.82 -14.25
CA SER A 186 10.74 -19.17 -15.53
C SER A 186 10.18 -17.96 -16.29
N ALA A 187 10.46 -17.87 -17.59
CA ALA A 187 9.81 -16.94 -18.52
C ALA A 187 8.34 -17.31 -18.86
N ARG A 188 7.81 -18.41 -18.30
CA ARG A 188 6.38 -18.76 -18.36
C ARG A 188 5.63 -18.14 -17.18
N THR A 189 4.47 -17.55 -17.41
CA THR A 189 3.62 -17.06 -16.31
C THR A 189 2.98 -18.22 -15.54
N CYS A 190 2.36 -17.91 -14.40
CA CYS A 190 1.79 -18.91 -13.52
C CYS A 190 0.61 -19.66 -14.15
N CYS A 191 -0.19 -19.04 -15.03
CA CYS A 191 -1.23 -19.76 -15.76
C CYS A 191 -0.67 -20.75 -16.81
N GLU A 192 0.39 -20.40 -17.54
CA GLU A 192 1.06 -21.36 -18.44
C GLU A 192 1.70 -22.52 -17.68
N GLN A 193 2.37 -22.21 -16.58
CA GLN A 193 2.92 -23.24 -15.69
C GLN A 193 1.79 -24.13 -15.14
N ALA A 194 0.65 -23.57 -14.76
CA ALA A 194 -0.49 -24.32 -14.24
C ALA A 194 -1.26 -25.12 -15.30
N ALA A 195 -1.28 -24.67 -16.56
CA ALA A 195 -1.83 -25.41 -17.69
C ALA A 195 -0.98 -26.66 -18.00
N SER A 196 0.34 -26.53 -17.98
CA SER A 196 1.27 -27.67 -18.14
C SER A 196 1.40 -28.55 -16.88
N ASN A 197 1.18 -28.00 -15.69
CA ASN A 197 1.27 -28.70 -14.41
C ASN A 197 0.16 -28.25 -13.43
N PRO A 198 -0.99 -28.95 -13.36
CA PRO A 198 -2.08 -28.62 -12.44
C PRO A 198 -1.74 -28.66 -10.94
N ARG A 199 -0.52 -29.06 -10.53
CA ARG A 199 -0.04 -28.94 -9.14
C ARG A 199 0.25 -27.49 -8.75
N ILE A 200 0.55 -26.60 -9.70
CA ILE A 200 0.82 -25.16 -9.47
C ILE A 200 -0.37 -24.47 -8.79
N PHE A 201 -1.62 -24.88 -9.08
CA PHE A 201 -2.83 -24.43 -8.37
C PHE A 201 -2.86 -24.78 -6.85
N ARG A 202 -1.87 -25.52 -6.34
CA ARG A 202 -1.69 -25.84 -4.92
C ARG A 202 -0.61 -24.99 -4.24
N GLY A 203 0.06 -24.09 -4.99
CA GLY A 203 1.15 -23.25 -4.51
C GLY A 203 2.39 -24.06 -4.11
N THR A 204 2.75 -25.06 -4.92
CA THR A 204 3.94 -25.92 -4.72
C THR A 204 5.24 -25.18 -4.95
N ASP A 205 5.20 -24.13 -5.76
CA ASP A 205 6.32 -23.36 -6.30
C ASP A 205 6.01 -21.86 -6.08
N ASP A 206 6.76 -20.95 -6.71
CA ASP A 206 6.55 -19.49 -6.59
C ASP A 206 5.22 -18.98 -7.19
N CYS A 207 4.50 -19.85 -7.90
CA CYS A 207 3.22 -19.56 -8.53
C CYS A 207 2.04 -20.13 -7.74
N PHE A 208 0.96 -19.35 -7.60
CA PHE A 208 -0.31 -19.79 -6.98
C PHE A 208 -1.54 -19.14 -7.66
N PRO A 209 -1.72 -19.33 -8.99
CA PRO A 209 -2.72 -18.62 -9.80
C PRO A 209 -4.15 -18.92 -9.36
N ILE A 210 -5.05 -17.97 -9.63
CA ILE A 210 -6.47 -18.04 -9.25
C ILE A 210 -7.21 -18.84 -10.32
N ARG A 211 -7.65 -20.06 -10.01
CA ARG A 211 -8.41 -20.89 -10.96
C ARG A 211 -9.79 -20.30 -11.25
N ILE A 212 -10.10 -20.02 -12.52
CA ILE A 212 -11.45 -19.64 -12.94
C ILE A 212 -12.28 -20.93 -13.12
N PRO A 213 -13.42 -21.09 -12.42
CA PRO A 213 -14.30 -22.24 -12.61
C PRO A 213 -14.91 -22.24 -14.01
N GLN A 214 -15.01 -23.43 -14.61
CA GLN A 214 -15.68 -23.64 -15.91
C GLN A 214 -17.02 -24.37 -15.76
N THR A 215 -17.33 -24.85 -14.54
CA THR A 215 -18.54 -25.62 -14.21
C THR A 215 -19.02 -25.25 -12.79
N PRO A 216 -20.33 -25.33 -12.49
CA PRO A 216 -21.43 -25.71 -13.39
C PRO A 216 -21.78 -24.65 -14.44
N THR A 217 -21.25 -23.44 -14.31
CA THR A 217 -21.43 -22.33 -15.25
C THR A 217 -20.06 -21.69 -15.52
N PRO A 218 -19.70 -21.36 -16.77
CA PRO A 218 -18.51 -20.57 -17.06
C PRO A 218 -18.56 -19.16 -16.47
N ASP A 219 -17.40 -18.51 -16.36
CA ASP A 219 -17.33 -17.11 -15.93
C ASP A 219 -17.91 -16.16 -17.00
N ARG A 220 -18.68 -15.16 -16.54
CA ARG A 220 -19.36 -14.21 -17.43
C ARG A 220 -18.37 -13.30 -18.14
N PHE A 221 -17.26 -12.97 -17.49
CA PHE A 221 -16.24 -12.07 -18.02
C PHE A 221 -15.05 -12.87 -18.56
N PHE A 222 -14.24 -13.45 -17.67
CA PHE A 222 -12.98 -14.08 -18.05
C PHE A 222 -13.16 -15.40 -18.82
N LYS A 223 -12.72 -15.46 -20.09
CA LYS A 223 -12.79 -16.68 -20.92
C LYS A 223 -11.63 -17.64 -20.71
N GLN A 224 -10.55 -17.16 -20.09
CA GLN A 224 -9.38 -17.95 -19.67
C GLN A 224 -9.67 -18.83 -18.44
N THR A 225 -8.77 -19.79 -18.17
CA THR A 225 -8.95 -20.78 -17.08
C THR A 225 -8.32 -20.37 -15.74
N CYS A 226 -7.53 -19.29 -15.70
CA CYS A 226 -7.06 -18.67 -14.46
C CYS A 226 -6.65 -17.20 -14.60
N LEU A 227 -6.56 -16.51 -13.46
CA LEU A 227 -5.87 -15.22 -13.33
C LEU A 227 -4.49 -15.47 -12.72
N GLU A 228 -3.51 -14.66 -13.12
CA GLU A 228 -2.13 -14.79 -12.65
C GLU A 228 -1.98 -14.41 -11.17
N LEU A 229 -1.12 -15.15 -10.45
CA LEU A 229 -0.64 -14.75 -9.13
C LEU A 229 0.70 -15.41 -8.79
N VAL A 230 1.74 -14.58 -8.67
CA VAL A 230 3.01 -14.96 -8.05
C VAL A 230 2.91 -14.76 -6.53
N ARG A 231 3.48 -15.69 -5.76
CA ARG A 231 3.45 -15.74 -4.30
C ARG A 231 4.31 -14.64 -3.65
N SER A 232 3.93 -14.22 -2.44
CA SER A 232 4.70 -13.25 -1.67
C SER A 232 5.94 -13.89 -1.06
N ARG A 233 7.08 -13.22 -1.21
CA ARG A 233 8.42 -13.73 -0.85
C ARG A 233 8.50 -14.15 0.60
N ALA A 234 9.06 -15.34 0.81
CA ALA A 234 9.43 -15.80 2.14
C ALA A 234 10.67 -15.04 2.63
N ILE A 235 10.66 -14.53 3.86
CA ILE A 235 11.88 -13.97 4.48
C ILE A 235 12.92 -15.09 4.75
N ASP A 236 12.43 -16.25 5.20
CA ASP A 236 13.21 -17.48 5.37
C ASP A 236 12.95 -18.46 4.22
N ALA A 237 14.01 -18.86 3.50
CA ALA A 237 13.91 -19.95 2.52
C ALA A 237 13.65 -21.32 3.19
N ASN A 238 14.08 -21.51 4.43
CA ASN A 238 14.08 -22.80 5.14
C ASN A 238 12.90 -22.94 6.13
N PHE A 239 11.66 -22.73 5.65
CA PHE A 239 10.46 -22.89 6.48
C PHE A 239 10.13 -24.36 6.83
N THR A 240 9.61 -24.57 8.03
CA THR A 240 9.26 -25.87 8.64
C THR A 240 7.89 -25.81 9.34
N ARG A 241 7.50 -26.90 10.03
CA ARG A 241 6.32 -26.88 10.92
C ARG A 241 6.53 -26.01 12.18
N ARG A 242 7.78 -25.76 12.61
CA ARG A 242 8.09 -24.93 13.79
C ARG A 242 8.38 -23.47 13.42
N ASN A 243 8.96 -23.21 12.24
CA ASN A 243 9.13 -21.89 11.65
C ASN A 243 8.34 -21.82 10.32
N PRO A 244 7.06 -21.43 10.30
CA PRO A 244 6.26 -21.40 9.08
C PRO A 244 6.79 -20.37 8.06
N ARG A 245 6.30 -20.41 6.82
CA ARG A 245 6.64 -19.41 5.78
C ARG A 245 6.10 -18.04 6.21
N GLU A 246 6.99 -17.12 6.58
CA GLU A 246 6.63 -15.75 6.90
C GLU A 246 6.97 -14.78 5.76
N GLN A 247 6.08 -13.82 5.52
CA GLN A 247 6.23 -12.83 4.46
C GLN A 247 6.98 -11.61 4.98
N GLN A 248 7.81 -11.05 4.11
CA GLN A 248 8.57 -9.82 4.35
C GLN A 248 7.73 -8.58 3.98
N ASN A 249 7.78 -7.55 4.82
CA ASN A 249 7.39 -6.18 4.51
C ASN A 249 8.61 -5.45 3.94
N LEU A 250 8.44 -4.67 2.88
CA LEU A 250 9.50 -3.87 2.27
C LEU A 250 9.59 -2.46 2.86
N LEU A 251 8.55 -2.00 3.56
CA LEU A 251 8.50 -0.66 4.16
C LEU A 251 8.78 -0.68 5.66
N THR A 252 9.06 0.49 6.24
CA THR A 252 8.93 0.73 7.68
C THR A 252 7.52 0.33 8.15
N SER A 253 7.30 0.16 9.44
CA SER A 253 5.94 -0.09 9.96
C SER A 253 5.28 1.14 10.58
N PHE A 254 6.00 2.24 10.72
CA PHE A 254 5.49 3.44 11.41
C PHE A 254 4.65 4.30 10.47
N VAL A 255 3.89 5.24 11.04
CA VAL A 255 3.37 6.37 10.26
C VAL A 255 4.48 7.43 10.28
N ASP A 256 5.42 7.35 9.35
CA ASP A 256 6.61 8.23 9.30
C ASP A 256 6.97 8.78 7.91
N ALA A 257 5.98 8.82 7.01
CA ALA A 257 6.11 9.39 5.68
C ALA A 257 7.20 8.71 4.82
N SER A 258 7.43 7.42 5.05
CA SER A 258 8.27 6.58 4.19
C SER A 258 7.73 6.52 2.75
N ASN A 259 6.42 6.70 2.56
CA ASN A 259 5.82 6.89 1.24
C ASN A 259 6.30 8.18 0.51
N VAL A 260 6.74 9.21 1.25
CA VAL A 260 7.33 10.45 0.70
C VAL A 260 8.86 10.35 0.65
N TYR A 261 9.49 9.84 1.70
CA TYR A 261 10.95 9.90 1.90
C TYR A 261 11.72 8.61 1.59
N GLY A 262 11.03 7.51 1.33
CA GLY A 262 11.64 6.19 1.19
C GLY A 262 11.70 5.41 2.50
N SER A 263 11.75 4.08 2.38
CA SER A 263 11.95 3.12 3.47
C SER A 263 13.39 2.61 3.57
N ASP A 264 14.33 3.29 2.91
CA ASP A 264 15.77 3.00 2.91
C ASP A 264 16.58 4.26 2.55
N GLN A 265 17.88 4.24 2.86
CA GLN A 265 18.75 5.40 2.68
C GLN A 265 19.09 5.71 1.21
N GLU A 266 19.17 4.71 0.33
CA GLU A 266 19.43 4.91 -1.11
C GLU A 266 18.24 5.63 -1.75
N THR A 267 17.01 5.19 -1.44
CA THR A 267 15.78 5.87 -1.88
C THR A 267 15.69 7.29 -1.31
N GLN A 268 15.98 7.49 -0.02
CA GLN A 268 15.91 8.81 0.62
C GLN A 268 16.89 9.80 -0.04
N ASP A 269 18.17 9.46 -0.17
CA ASP A 269 19.15 10.38 -0.76
C ASP A 269 18.97 10.55 -2.28
N ARG A 270 18.40 9.55 -2.97
CA ARG A 270 17.97 9.66 -4.38
C ARG A 270 16.86 10.68 -4.58
N LEU A 271 15.92 10.83 -3.64
CA LEU A 271 14.80 11.78 -3.73
C LEU A 271 15.15 13.20 -3.26
N ARG A 272 16.22 13.38 -2.47
CA ARG A 272 16.65 14.68 -1.94
C ARG A 272 17.28 15.60 -3.00
N ALA A 273 17.09 16.90 -2.81
CA ALA A 273 17.71 17.99 -3.56
C ALA A 273 18.65 18.81 -2.66
N ALA A 274 19.23 19.88 -3.21
CA ALA A 274 20.09 20.80 -2.45
C ALA A 274 19.32 21.49 -1.31
N ASN A 275 20.06 22.02 -0.32
CA ASN A 275 19.58 22.82 0.80
C ASN A 275 18.44 22.17 1.61
N GLY A 276 18.39 20.84 1.63
CA GLY A 276 17.42 20.05 2.41
C GLY A 276 16.05 19.84 1.75
N ARG A 277 15.86 20.35 0.54
CA ARG A 277 14.62 20.19 -0.25
C ARG A 277 14.46 18.75 -0.77
N MET A 278 13.25 18.41 -1.20
CA MET A 278 12.95 17.24 -2.04
C MET A 278 13.00 17.64 -3.52
N LYS A 279 13.43 16.71 -4.39
CA LYS A 279 13.41 16.90 -5.85
C LYS A 279 12.00 17.04 -6.38
N THR A 280 11.85 17.82 -7.44
CA THR A 280 10.59 18.07 -8.17
C THR A 280 10.88 18.21 -9.66
N SER A 281 9.89 17.97 -10.52
CA SER A 281 9.95 18.38 -11.93
C SER A 281 9.41 19.80 -12.14
N ALA A 282 9.31 20.23 -13.41
CA ALA A 282 8.49 21.37 -13.80
C ALA A 282 7.05 21.24 -13.23
N GLY A 283 6.39 22.37 -13.00
CA GLY A 283 5.06 22.43 -12.37
C GLY A 283 5.04 22.14 -10.86
N ASN A 284 6.22 22.07 -10.20
CA ASN A 284 6.33 21.64 -8.80
C ASN A 284 5.64 20.28 -8.57
N LEU A 285 5.79 19.36 -9.54
CA LEU A 285 5.32 17.97 -9.48
C LEU A 285 6.47 17.05 -9.02
N LEU A 286 6.15 15.78 -8.80
CA LEU A 286 7.14 14.77 -8.39
C LEU A 286 8.27 14.58 -9.43
N PRO A 287 9.46 14.11 -9.01
CA PRO A 287 10.57 13.85 -9.92
C PRO A 287 10.25 12.70 -10.90
N ARG A 288 11.02 12.61 -11.99
CA ARG A 288 10.87 11.55 -13.00
C ARG A 288 11.39 10.20 -12.50
N GLY A 289 10.50 9.21 -12.52
CA GLY A 289 10.77 7.79 -12.29
C GLY A 289 11.11 7.02 -13.56
N ARG A 290 10.96 5.69 -13.53
CA ARG A 290 11.31 4.82 -14.66
C ARG A 290 10.16 4.75 -15.67
N ASP A 291 10.55 4.60 -16.93
CA ASP A 291 9.65 4.67 -18.09
C ASP A 291 8.66 3.50 -18.23
N GLU A 292 8.80 2.44 -17.42
CA GLU A 292 7.93 1.24 -17.38
C GLU A 292 6.99 1.13 -16.17
N ASP A 293 7.03 2.10 -15.25
CA ASP A 293 6.23 2.07 -14.02
C ASP A 293 4.81 2.63 -14.21
N CYS A 294 4.49 3.16 -15.39
CA CYS A 294 3.21 3.78 -15.74
C CYS A 294 2.87 3.64 -17.23
N ILE A 295 1.63 3.99 -17.60
CA ILE A 295 1.22 4.24 -18.98
C ILE A 295 1.71 5.64 -19.36
N ARG A 296 2.39 5.77 -20.50
CA ARG A 296 2.92 7.04 -21.02
C ARG A 296 2.26 7.42 -22.34
N GLY A 297 2.19 8.72 -22.62
CA GLY A 297 1.58 9.28 -23.82
C GLY A 297 1.88 10.78 -23.98
N PRO A 298 1.28 11.47 -24.96
CA PRO A 298 1.53 12.90 -25.20
C PRO A 298 1.28 13.78 -23.97
N ASN A 299 0.20 13.48 -23.23
CA ASN A 299 -0.19 14.17 -21.99
C ASN A 299 0.43 13.55 -20.73
N ALA A 300 1.23 12.48 -20.89
CA ALA A 300 1.86 11.70 -19.82
C ALA A 300 3.34 11.43 -20.18
N PRO A 301 4.19 12.48 -20.24
CA PRO A 301 5.54 12.41 -20.80
C PRO A 301 6.51 11.55 -19.98
N PHE A 302 6.22 11.31 -18.70
CA PHE A 302 7.00 10.44 -17.83
C PHE A 302 6.18 9.89 -16.66
N CYS A 303 6.69 8.81 -16.06
CA CYS A 303 6.21 8.26 -14.79
C CYS A 303 6.88 8.98 -13.62
N PHE A 304 6.23 9.06 -12.47
CA PHE A 304 6.74 9.74 -11.28
C PHE A 304 7.57 8.84 -10.37
N ASP A 305 8.37 9.48 -9.52
CA ASP A 305 9.23 8.88 -8.50
C ASP A 305 8.89 9.44 -7.11
N ALA A 306 8.91 8.57 -6.09
CA ALA A 306 8.56 8.89 -4.72
C ALA A 306 9.19 7.87 -3.74
N GLY A 307 8.88 7.99 -2.45
CA GLY A 307 9.33 7.05 -1.41
C GLY A 307 8.75 5.64 -1.55
N ASP A 308 7.57 5.48 -2.18
CA ASP A 308 6.96 4.19 -2.49
C ASP A 308 6.79 3.99 -4.00
N GLU A 309 7.16 2.80 -4.51
CA GLU A 309 7.15 2.48 -5.96
C GLU A 309 5.76 2.41 -6.60
N ARG A 310 4.67 2.52 -5.82
CA ARG A 310 3.29 2.43 -6.30
C ARG A 310 2.62 3.80 -6.44
N VAL A 311 3.38 4.89 -6.29
CA VAL A 311 2.94 6.30 -6.35
C VAL A 311 1.80 6.60 -7.33
N GLN A 312 1.87 6.05 -8.55
CA GLN A 312 0.91 6.32 -9.63
C GLN A 312 -0.12 5.20 -9.89
N VAL A 313 -0.31 4.25 -8.96
CA VAL A 313 -1.33 3.20 -9.10
C VAL A 313 -2.73 3.81 -9.32
N PHE A 314 -3.03 4.94 -8.71
CA PHE A 314 -4.23 5.74 -8.97
C PHE A 314 -3.85 7.23 -8.84
N PRO A 315 -4.38 8.16 -9.65
CA PRO A 315 -3.84 9.52 -9.73
C PRO A 315 -4.03 10.32 -8.43
N GLY A 316 -5.08 10.06 -7.66
CA GLY A 316 -5.24 10.68 -6.33
C GLY A 316 -4.12 10.31 -5.34
N LEU A 317 -3.44 9.18 -5.54
CA LEU A 317 -2.27 8.80 -4.76
C LEU A 317 -1.09 9.70 -5.13
N THR A 318 -0.80 9.84 -6.43
CA THR A 318 0.21 10.77 -6.97
C THR A 318 -0.02 12.19 -6.48
N ALA A 319 -1.28 12.63 -6.40
CA ALA A 319 -1.64 13.93 -5.86
C ALA A 319 -1.24 14.06 -4.39
N LEU A 320 -1.55 13.09 -3.51
CA LEU A 320 -1.11 13.14 -2.11
C LEU A 320 0.42 13.07 -1.95
N HIS A 321 1.14 12.27 -2.75
CA HIS A 321 2.62 12.31 -2.75
C HIS A 321 3.14 13.70 -3.17
N THR A 322 2.53 14.31 -4.20
CA THR A 322 2.88 15.67 -4.68
C THR A 322 2.60 16.72 -3.59
N LEU A 323 1.46 16.62 -2.89
CA LEU A 323 1.09 17.49 -1.78
C LEU A 323 2.19 17.50 -0.71
N PHE A 324 2.59 16.34 -0.19
CA PHE A 324 3.57 16.30 0.89
C PHE A 324 4.99 16.69 0.45
N VAL A 325 5.37 16.50 -0.82
CA VAL A 325 6.62 17.05 -1.38
C VAL A 325 6.56 18.58 -1.50
N ARG A 326 5.42 19.16 -1.89
CA ARG A 326 5.21 20.61 -1.91
C ARG A 326 5.30 21.20 -0.49
N ILE A 327 4.53 20.66 0.46
CA ILE A 327 4.54 21.14 1.86
C ILE A 327 5.91 20.95 2.53
N HIS A 328 6.67 19.88 2.22
CA HIS A 328 8.07 19.75 2.66
C HIS A 328 8.93 20.91 2.11
N ASN A 329 8.83 21.19 0.82
CA ASN A 329 9.63 22.25 0.19
C ASN A 329 9.25 23.66 0.68
N ASP A 330 7.98 23.91 1.02
CA ASP A 330 7.52 25.14 1.66
C ASP A 330 8.09 25.28 3.09
N ILE A 331 8.06 24.21 3.90
CA ILE A 331 8.59 24.23 5.27
C ILE A 331 10.13 24.40 5.27
N VAL A 332 10.85 23.77 4.34
CA VAL A 332 12.31 23.98 4.19
C VAL A 332 12.62 25.43 3.85
N GLU A 333 11.83 26.07 2.98
CA GLU A 333 11.99 27.48 2.61
C GLU A 333 11.86 28.38 3.85
N GLU A 334 10.72 28.31 4.54
CA GLU A 334 10.42 29.15 5.71
C GLU A 334 11.40 28.90 6.87
N LEU A 335 11.78 27.64 7.14
CA LEU A 335 12.79 27.34 8.16
C LEU A 335 14.19 27.84 7.78
N SER A 336 14.57 27.84 6.49
CA SER A 336 15.88 28.33 6.06
C SER A 336 16.03 29.85 6.23
N GLN A 337 14.93 30.59 6.08
CA GLN A 337 14.90 32.05 6.25
C GLN A 337 14.99 32.47 7.72
N HIS A 338 14.54 31.61 8.65
CA HIS A 338 14.53 31.90 10.09
C HIS A 338 15.59 31.17 10.92
N ASN A 339 16.37 30.25 10.33
CA ASN A 339 17.40 29.46 11.02
C ASN A 339 18.73 29.47 10.25
N ALA A 340 19.40 30.63 10.19
CA ALA A 340 20.61 30.83 9.37
C ALA A 340 21.76 29.84 9.65
N ASN A 341 21.80 29.23 10.84
CA ASN A 341 22.80 28.23 11.23
C ASN A 341 22.47 26.79 10.78
N TRP A 342 21.30 26.53 10.17
CA TRP A 342 20.87 25.19 9.78
C TRP A 342 21.36 24.82 8.37
N ASN A 343 22.17 23.77 8.29
CA ASN A 343 22.56 23.19 7.00
C ASN A 343 21.43 22.34 6.38
N GLY A 344 21.62 21.92 5.13
CA GLY A 344 20.63 21.11 4.38
C GLY A 344 20.31 19.72 4.96
N GLU A 345 21.14 19.16 5.86
CA GLU A 345 20.80 17.94 6.60
C GLU A 345 19.84 18.26 7.75
N ARG A 346 20.14 19.31 8.53
CA ARG A 346 19.28 19.81 9.63
C ARG A 346 17.89 20.23 9.12
N LEU A 347 17.84 21.00 8.03
CA LEU A 347 16.60 21.42 7.36
C LEU A 347 15.78 20.22 6.87
N PHE A 348 16.41 19.25 6.21
CA PHE A 348 15.73 18.03 5.73
C PHE A 348 15.15 17.22 6.89
N GLN A 349 15.92 16.94 7.95
CA GLN A 349 15.50 16.04 9.02
C GLN A 349 14.44 16.64 9.95
N GLU A 350 14.53 17.93 10.32
CA GLU A 350 13.43 18.57 11.07
C GLU A 350 12.16 18.67 10.20
N THR A 351 12.28 18.99 8.91
CA THR A 351 11.09 19.01 8.03
C THR A 351 10.46 17.63 7.87
N ARG A 352 11.26 16.58 7.62
CA ARG A 352 10.79 15.18 7.58
C ARG A 352 10.09 14.78 8.88
N LYS A 353 10.64 15.19 10.04
CA LYS A 353 10.05 14.97 11.36
C LYS A 353 8.71 15.72 11.52
N ILE A 354 8.60 16.97 11.04
CA ILE A 354 7.34 17.74 11.02
C ILE A 354 6.30 17.06 10.12
N ILE A 355 6.66 16.67 8.89
CA ILE A 355 5.75 15.99 7.94
C ILE A 355 5.27 14.64 8.50
N SER A 356 6.16 13.85 9.13
CA SER A 356 5.78 12.64 9.86
C SER A 356 4.71 12.94 10.92
N ALA A 357 4.91 14.00 11.71
CA ALA A 357 3.98 14.40 12.77
C ALA A 357 2.63 14.89 12.22
N ILE A 358 2.63 15.60 11.09
CA ILE A 358 1.43 16.02 10.37
C ILE A 358 0.64 14.79 9.88
N MET A 359 1.30 13.82 9.24
CA MET A 359 0.65 12.58 8.80
C MET A 359 0.11 11.75 9.97
N GLN A 360 0.83 11.68 11.10
CA GLN A 360 0.32 11.07 12.33
C GLN A 360 -0.93 11.78 12.86
N ARG A 361 -0.89 13.12 12.93
CA ARG A 361 -1.99 13.93 13.47
C ARG A 361 -3.24 13.92 12.56
N ILE A 362 -3.09 13.96 11.23
CA ILE A 362 -4.23 13.80 10.30
C ILE A 362 -4.78 12.37 10.39
N THR A 363 -3.91 11.35 10.40
CA THR A 363 -4.32 9.95 10.49
C THR A 363 -5.16 9.66 11.73
N TYR A 364 -4.73 10.11 12.92
CA TYR A 364 -5.40 9.70 14.16
C TYR A 364 -6.54 10.62 14.59
N LEU A 365 -6.55 11.90 14.17
CA LEU A 365 -7.57 12.88 14.60
C LEU A 365 -8.57 13.29 13.50
N GLU A 366 -8.28 13.01 12.22
CA GLU A 366 -9.26 13.16 11.12
C GLU A 366 -9.64 11.80 10.51
N PHE A 367 -8.69 10.97 10.09
CA PHE A 367 -9.02 9.74 9.35
C PHE A 367 -9.53 8.59 10.24
N VAL A 368 -8.92 8.31 11.38
CA VAL A 368 -9.36 7.21 12.28
C VAL A 368 -10.81 7.37 12.77
N PRO A 369 -11.30 8.58 13.13
CA PRO A 369 -12.73 8.84 13.38
C PRO A 369 -13.69 8.53 12.22
N GLU A 370 -13.21 8.56 10.97
CA GLU A 370 -14.00 8.19 9.78
C GLU A 370 -14.07 6.67 9.52
N VAL A 371 -13.42 5.89 10.39
CA VAL A 371 -13.25 4.44 10.28
C VAL A 371 -13.73 3.72 11.52
N LEU A 372 -13.33 4.17 12.71
CA LEU A 372 -13.60 3.53 14.00
C LEU A 372 -14.55 4.36 14.86
N SER A 373 -15.48 3.68 15.53
CA SER A 373 -16.40 4.32 16.47
C SER A 373 -15.68 4.93 17.67
N GLU A 374 -16.21 6.03 18.19
CA GLU A 374 -15.64 6.75 19.34
C GLU A 374 -15.39 5.83 20.57
N PRO A 375 -16.27 4.88 20.94
CA PRO A 375 -15.99 3.92 22.01
C PRO A 375 -14.77 3.02 21.70
N THR A 376 -14.55 2.67 20.43
CA THR A 376 -13.37 1.91 20.00
C THR A 376 -12.10 2.74 20.08
N ILE A 377 -12.15 4.01 19.65
CA ILE A 377 -11.03 4.97 19.72
C ILE A 377 -10.56 5.13 21.18
N LYS A 378 -11.50 5.43 22.10
CA LYS A 378 -11.24 5.56 23.55
C LYS A 378 -10.69 4.26 24.15
N LYS A 379 -11.31 3.12 23.85
CA LYS A 379 -10.92 1.78 24.35
C LYS A 379 -9.49 1.37 23.97
N PHE A 380 -8.96 1.88 22.86
CA PHE A 380 -7.61 1.58 22.38
C PHE A 380 -6.61 2.74 22.57
N GLY A 381 -7.02 3.86 23.18
CA GLY A 381 -6.15 5.02 23.45
C GLY A 381 -5.70 5.75 22.18
N LEU A 382 -6.50 5.70 21.11
CA LEU A 382 -6.13 6.28 19.81
C LEU A 382 -6.27 7.81 19.81
N ASP A 383 -7.03 8.36 20.75
CA ASP A 383 -7.24 9.78 21.05
C ASP A 383 -5.99 10.53 21.56
N GLU A 384 -5.90 11.84 21.29
CA GLU A 384 -4.76 12.66 21.70
C GLU A 384 -4.69 12.89 23.22
N GLY A 385 -3.48 13.06 23.76
CA GLY A 385 -3.20 13.39 25.16
C GLY A 385 -2.73 12.20 25.99
N ASN A 386 -3.16 10.99 25.62
CA ASN A 386 -2.93 9.75 26.36
C ASN A 386 -1.60 9.02 26.02
N PHE A 387 -0.71 9.63 25.23
CA PHE A 387 0.50 8.93 24.77
C PHE A 387 1.53 8.64 25.87
N LYS A 388 1.97 7.38 25.91
CA LYS A 388 3.16 6.90 26.63
C LYS A 388 3.82 5.77 25.83
N TYR A 389 5.05 5.97 25.37
CA TYR A 389 5.81 4.92 24.67
C TYR A 389 5.97 3.65 25.54
N ASP A 390 5.69 2.49 24.97
CA ASP A 390 5.86 1.18 25.60
C ASP A 390 6.77 0.29 24.73
N ILE A 391 8.01 0.14 25.18
CA ILE A 391 9.07 -0.63 24.51
C ILE A 391 8.78 -2.15 24.43
N THR A 392 7.78 -2.65 25.16
CA THR A 392 7.36 -4.06 25.08
C THR A 392 6.46 -4.33 23.86
N ILE A 393 5.79 -3.30 23.32
CA ILE A 393 4.94 -3.40 22.13
C ILE A 393 5.79 -3.75 20.88
N ASP A 394 5.16 -4.50 19.98
CA ASP A 394 5.67 -4.84 18.66
C ASP A 394 4.96 -3.95 17.61
N PRO A 395 5.59 -2.85 17.15
CA PRO A 395 4.98 -1.95 16.16
C PRO A 395 4.88 -2.54 14.76
N SER A 396 5.58 -3.64 14.43
CA SER A 396 5.60 -4.19 13.06
C SER A 396 4.17 -4.44 12.52
N ILE A 397 3.92 -4.27 11.22
CA ILE A 397 2.57 -4.47 10.70
C ILE A 397 2.13 -5.95 10.81
N ALA A 398 0.90 -6.17 11.29
CA ALA A 398 0.32 -7.50 11.37
C ALA A 398 -0.05 -8.04 9.98
N ASN A 399 0.33 -9.28 9.69
CA ASN A 399 0.07 -9.92 8.41
C ASN A 399 -1.43 -9.96 8.02
N VAL A 400 -2.34 -10.09 9.01
CA VAL A 400 -3.79 -10.02 8.77
C VAL A 400 -4.29 -8.61 8.44
N PHE A 401 -3.60 -7.58 8.93
CA PHE A 401 -3.94 -6.19 8.66
C PHE A 401 -3.62 -5.85 7.20
N ALA A 402 -2.36 -6.03 6.80
CA ALA A 402 -1.84 -5.83 5.44
C ALA A 402 -2.56 -6.66 4.36
N THR A 403 -3.04 -7.86 4.72
CA THR A 403 -3.55 -8.84 3.74
C THR A 403 -5.07 -8.97 3.74
N ALA A 404 -5.79 -8.37 4.71
CA ALA A 404 -7.25 -8.43 4.74
C ALA A 404 -7.93 -7.18 5.34
N VAL A 405 -7.51 -6.69 6.50
CA VAL A 405 -8.29 -5.66 7.23
C VAL A 405 -8.16 -4.29 6.58
N PHE A 406 -6.94 -3.83 6.28
CA PHE A 406 -6.75 -2.50 5.69
C PHE A 406 -7.21 -2.42 4.22
N ARG A 407 -7.40 -3.59 3.60
CA ARG A 407 -7.95 -3.77 2.25
C ARG A 407 -9.44 -3.49 2.13
N TYR A 408 -10.12 -3.09 3.22
CA TYR A 408 -11.51 -2.66 3.17
C TYR A 408 -11.73 -1.46 2.23
N GLY A 409 -10.73 -0.58 2.09
CA GLY A 409 -10.78 0.59 1.22
C GLY A 409 -11.07 0.26 -0.26
N HIS A 410 -10.85 -0.98 -0.70
CA HIS A 410 -11.22 -1.39 -2.06
C HIS A 410 -12.73 -1.35 -2.33
N SER A 411 -13.60 -1.45 -1.32
CA SER A 411 -15.05 -1.25 -1.54
C SER A 411 -15.45 0.23 -1.63
N LEU A 412 -14.54 1.16 -1.34
CA LEU A 412 -14.77 2.61 -1.40
C LEU A 412 -14.41 3.21 -2.77
N ILE A 413 -13.88 2.41 -3.70
CA ILE A 413 -13.44 2.85 -5.03
C ILE A 413 -14.68 2.99 -5.93
N PRO A 414 -14.99 4.19 -6.46
CA PRO A 414 -16.15 4.41 -7.33
C PRO A 414 -15.92 3.87 -8.75
N ASN A 415 -17.01 3.68 -9.50
CA ASN A 415 -16.95 3.38 -10.94
C ASN A 415 -16.22 4.46 -11.76
N PHE A 416 -16.26 5.73 -11.34
CA PHE A 416 -15.66 6.85 -12.07
C PHE A 416 -15.30 8.03 -11.15
N LEU A 417 -14.39 8.89 -11.62
CA LEU A 417 -14.20 10.26 -11.14
C LEU A 417 -14.79 11.26 -12.13
N VAL A 418 -15.04 12.49 -11.70
CA VAL A 418 -15.45 13.60 -12.59
C VAL A 418 -14.32 14.62 -12.67
N ILE A 419 -13.55 14.60 -13.77
CA ILE A 419 -12.37 15.46 -13.96
C ILE A 419 -12.63 16.35 -15.17
N ASP A 420 -12.40 17.66 -15.04
CA ASP A 420 -12.71 18.69 -16.05
C ASP A 420 -14.17 18.59 -16.57
N GLY A 421 -15.10 18.26 -15.66
CA GLY A 421 -16.52 18.06 -15.96
C GLY A 421 -16.90 16.74 -16.65
N LYS A 422 -15.93 15.86 -16.93
CA LYS A 422 -16.13 14.59 -17.65
C LYS A 422 -16.05 13.40 -16.70
N GLN A 423 -16.94 12.43 -16.86
CA GLN A 423 -16.81 11.14 -16.17
C GLN A 423 -15.65 10.34 -16.80
N VAL A 424 -14.69 9.93 -15.97
CA VAL A 424 -13.54 9.09 -16.36
C VAL A 424 -13.64 7.79 -15.55
N ALA A 425 -13.76 6.66 -16.23
CA ALA A 425 -13.96 5.36 -15.59
C ALA A 425 -12.70 4.93 -14.83
N SER A 426 -12.86 4.36 -13.64
CA SER A 426 -11.72 4.10 -12.75
C SER A 426 -10.66 3.19 -13.36
N ARG A 427 -11.02 2.27 -14.28
CA ARG A 427 -10.05 1.48 -15.05
C ARG A 427 -9.04 2.33 -15.83
N GLN A 428 -9.46 3.48 -16.35
CA GLN A 428 -8.68 4.39 -17.20
C GLN A 428 -7.66 5.22 -16.40
N LEU A 429 -7.82 5.23 -15.07
CA LEU A 429 -6.99 5.98 -14.13
C LEU A 429 -5.82 5.13 -13.60
N PHE A 430 -5.91 3.80 -13.65
CA PHE A 430 -4.89 2.93 -13.06
C PHE A 430 -3.56 2.98 -13.81
N ASN A 431 -2.47 3.28 -13.09
CA ASN A 431 -1.14 3.52 -13.65
C ASN A 431 -1.06 4.64 -14.71
N ASN A 432 -2.07 5.52 -14.84
CA ASN A 432 -2.09 6.63 -15.80
C ASN A 432 -1.84 7.98 -15.09
N PRO A 433 -0.70 8.66 -15.31
CA PRO A 433 -0.38 9.93 -14.69
C PRO A 433 -0.92 11.16 -15.46
N GLU A 434 -1.61 10.99 -16.59
CA GLU A 434 -2.11 12.09 -17.46
C GLU A 434 -2.79 13.22 -16.67
N PHE A 435 -3.78 12.91 -15.85
CA PHE A 435 -4.54 13.90 -15.08
C PHE A 435 -3.71 14.65 -14.01
N ILE A 436 -2.47 14.22 -13.72
CA ILE A 436 -1.53 14.94 -12.85
C ILE A 436 -0.77 16.03 -13.63
N PHE A 437 -0.56 15.82 -14.93
CA PHE A 437 0.03 16.83 -15.82
C PHE A 437 -1.02 17.82 -16.33
N THR A 438 -2.24 17.35 -16.64
CA THR A 438 -3.27 18.19 -17.29
C THR A 438 -4.28 18.83 -16.33
N SER A 439 -4.70 18.11 -15.29
CA SER A 439 -6.00 18.35 -14.63
C SER A 439 -5.93 18.27 -13.09
N LEU A 440 -4.73 18.44 -12.51
CA LEU A 440 -4.44 18.12 -11.11
C LEU A 440 -5.38 18.80 -10.10
N THR A 441 -5.74 20.07 -10.33
CA THR A 441 -6.66 20.80 -9.46
C THR A 441 -8.08 20.20 -9.54
N SER A 442 -8.62 19.96 -10.74
CA SER A 442 -9.95 19.36 -10.90
C SER A 442 -10.03 17.93 -10.35
N LEU A 443 -8.94 17.15 -10.49
CA LEU A 443 -8.80 15.85 -9.83
C LEU A 443 -8.92 16.00 -8.30
N VAL A 444 -8.19 16.91 -7.68
CA VAL A 444 -8.22 17.11 -6.22
C VAL A 444 -9.58 17.64 -5.74
N GLU A 445 -10.19 18.57 -6.47
CA GLU A 445 -11.56 19.04 -6.24
C GLU A 445 -12.55 17.86 -6.32
N ASN A 446 -12.37 16.93 -7.27
CA ASN A 446 -13.20 15.73 -7.35
C ASN A 446 -12.98 14.78 -6.15
N LEU A 447 -11.74 14.58 -5.69
CA LEU A 447 -11.47 13.72 -4.54
C LEU A 447 -12.21 14.19 -3.28
N VAL A 448 -12.37 15.50 -3.07
CA VAL A 448 -13.06 16.07 -1.89
C VAL A 448 -14.56 16.34 -2.09
N SER A 449 -15.09 16.24 -3.32
CA SER A 449 -16.52 16.48 -3.60
C SER A 449 -17.30 15.22 -3.98
N ASN A 450 -16.67 14.29 -4.71
CA ASN A 450 -17.29 13.05 -5.18
C ASN A 450 -17.48 12.07 -4.01
N PRO A 451 -18.67 11.48 -3.83
CA PRO A 451 -18.87 10.36 -2.91
C PRO A 451 -17.95 9.18 -3.24
N ALA A 452 -17.46 8.52 -2.20
CA ALA A 452 -16.97 7.15 -2.31
C ALA A 452 -18.14 6.16 -2.36
N GLU A 453 -17.88 4.94 -2.80
CA GLU A 453 -18.79 3.80 -2.57
C GLU A 453 -18.83 3.43 -1.08
N LEU A 454 -19.82 2.64 -0.66
CA LEU A 454 -19.99 2.23 0.74
C LEU A 454 -18.95 1.20 1.20
N ARG A 455 -18.67 1.21 2.51
CA ARG A 455 -18.06 0.02 3.14
C ARG A 455 -19.13 -1.02 3.39
N ASP A 456 -19.29 -1.93 2.43
CA ASP A 456 -20.03 -3.17 2.62
C ASP A 456 -19.31 -4.36 1.95
N ARG A 457 -20.04 -5.27 1.29
CA ARG A 457 -19.48 -6.43 0.59
C ARG A 457 -19.31 -6.22 -0.91
N PHE A 458 -19.91 -5.20 -1.51
CA PHE A 458 -19.88 -4.95 -2.94
C PHE A 458 -18.55 -4.31 -3.35
N LEU A 459 -18.14 -4.51 -4.60
CA LEU A 459 -16.97 -3.89 -5.23
C LEU A 459 -17.30 -3.64 -6.70
N THR A 460 -16.82 -2.54 -7.28
CA THR A 460 -17.12 -2.19 -8.68
C THR A 460 -16.44 -3.13 -9.68
N GLU A 461 -17.10 -3.36 -10.83
CA GLU A 461 -16.54 -4.14 -11.93
C GLU A 461 -15.24 -3.52 -12.49
N GLU A 462 -15.00 -2.21 -12.28
CA GLU A 462 -13.73 -1.53 -12.58
C GLU A 462 -12.51 -2.17 -11.86
N ILE A 463 -12.73 -2.89 -10.75
CA ILE A 463 -11.67 -3.57 -9.97
C ILE A 463 -11.88 -5.07 -9.77
N THR A 464 -13.08 -5.63 -9.96
CA THR A 464 -13.29 -7.09 -9.94
C THR A 464 -13.07 -7.73 -11.30
N ASP A 465 -13.26 -6.99 -12.39
CA ASP A 465 -13.22 -7.53 -13.75
C ASP A 465 -12.27 -6.71 -14.65
N HIS A 466 -12.14 -5.39 -14.46
CA HIS A 466 -11.31 -4.50 -15.29
C HIS A 466 -10.01 -3.97 -14.61
N LEU A 467 -9.54 -4.56 -13.51
CA LEU A 467 -8.33 -4.07 -12.83
C LEU A 467 -7.11 -4.18 -13.75
N PHE A 468 -6.42 -3.06 -13.98
CA PHE A 468 -5.26 -2.94 -14.89
C PHE A 468 -5.52 -3.53 -16.30
N GLU A 469 -6.72 -3.32 -16.82
CA GLU A 469 -7.16 -3.78 -18.15
C GLU A 469 -6.26 -3.28 -19.30
N THR A 470 -5.90 -4.20 -20.20
CA THR A 470 -5.28 -3.95 -21.51
C THR A 470 -5.90 -4.86 -22.57
N ASP A 471 -5.54 -4.67 -23.85
CA ASP A 471 -5.96 -5.53 -24.97
C ASP A 471 -5.68 -7.04 -24.77
N GLU A 472 -4.73 -7.37 -23.88
CA GLU A 472 -4.32 -8.75 -23.56
C GLU A 472 -4.85 -9.23 -22.19
N GLY A 473 -5.75 -8.47 -21.54
CA GLY A 473 -6.56 -8.91 -20.40
C GLY A 473 -6.46 -8.02 -19.15
N SER A 474 -7.06 -8.50 -18.07
CA SER A 474 -7.28 -7.76 -16.82
C SER A 474 -7.28 -8.68 -15.59
N PHE A 475 -7.55 -8.11 -14.40
CA PHE A 475 -7.47 -8.82 -13.11
C PHE A 475 -8.67 -8.57 -12.20
N ASP A 476 -8.78 -9.38 -11.14
CA ASP A 476 -9.82 -9.31 -10.11
C ASP A 476 -9.21 -9.06 -8.73
N LEU A 477 -9.41 -7.85 -8.20
CA LEU A 477 -8.83 -7.40 -6.93
C LEU A 477 -9.39 -8.16 -5.72
N ALA A 478 -10.69 -8.46 -5.70
CA ALA A 478 -11.32 -9.21 -4.63
C ALA A 478 -10.78 -10.65 -4.59
N SER A 479 -10.71 -11.31 -5.74
CA SER A 479 -10.05 -12.62 -5.89
C SER A 479 -8.59 -12.58 -5.48
N PHE A 480 -7.85 -11.54 -5.87
CA PHE A 480 -6.45 -11.38 -5.50
C PHE A 480 -6.29 -11.24 -3.98
N ASN A 481 -7.12 -10.44 -3.30
CA ASN A 481 -7.13 -10.30 -1.84
C ASN A 481 -7.37 -11.65 -1.13
N ILE A 482 -8.35 -12.41 -1.60
CA ILE A 482 -8.72 -13.73 -1.05
C ILE A 482 -7.58 -14.75 -1.27
N GLN A 483 -7.01 -14.80 -2.47
CA GLN A 483 -5.92 -15.71 -2.81
C GLN A 483 -4.60 -15.32 -2.09
N ARG A 484 -4.31 -14.03 -1.95
CA ARG A 484 -3.18 -13.50 -1.17
C ARG A 484 -3.31 -13.84 0.31
N GLY A 485 -4.51 -13.74 0.88
CA GLY A 485 -4.79 -14.21 2.25
C GLY A 485 -4.51 -15.70 2.45
N ARG A 486 -4.76 -16.53 1.43
CA ARG A 486 -4.43 -17.97 1.44
C ARG A 486 -2.93 -18.23 1.28
N ASP A 487 -2.24 -17.47 0.43
CA ASP A 487 -0.78 -17.52 0.23
C ASP A 487 -0.01 -17.08 1.49
N HIS A 488 -0.50 -16.06 2.18
CA HIS A 488 0.02 -15.60 3.46
C HIS A 488 -0.35 -16.53 4.62
N GLY A 489 -1.12 -17.59 4.36
CA GLY A 489 -1.51 -18.57 5.37
C GLY A 489 -2.37 -17.96 6.48
N LEU A 490 -3.24 -17.00 6.17
CA LEU A 490 -4.15 -16.44 7.17
C LEU A 490 -5.04 -17.56 7.76
N PRO A 491 -5.12 -17.67 9.10
CA PRO A 491 -6.15 -18.47 9.75
C PRO A 491 -7.57 -18.06 9.31
N PRO A 492 -8.55 -18.98 9.28
CA PRO A 492 -9.93 -18.65 8.92
C PRO A 492 -10.52 -17.59 9.85
N TYR A 493 -11.50 -16.83 9.34
CA TYR A 493 -12.25 -15.78 10.02
C TYR A 493 -12.52 -16.02 11.53
N ASN A 494 -13.11 -17.17 11.90
CA ASN A 494 -13.44 -17.53 13.28
C ASN A 494 -12.22 -17.64 14.23
N SER A 495 -11.01 -17.81 13.69
CA SER A 495 -9.76 -17.73 14.45
C SER A 495 -9.53 -16.33 15.01
N PHE A 496 -9.77 -15.30 14.19
CA PHE A 496 -9.56 -13.91 14.55
C PHE A 496 -10.71 -13.34 15.40
N ARG A 497 -11.97 -13.77 15.22
CA ARG A 497 -13.03 -13.46 16.21
C ARG A 497 -12.63 -13.87 17.63
N ARG A 498 -12.11 -15.10 17.82
CA ARG A 498 -11.54 -15.54 19.11
C ARG A 498 -10.34 -14.70 19.58
N PHE A 499 -9.53 -14.14 18.68
CA PHE A 499 -8.43 -13.23 19.07
C PHE A 499 -8.96 -11.90 19.61
N CYS A 500 -10.05 -11.40 19.04
CA CYS A 500 -10.73 -10.19 19.46
C CYS A 500 -11.64 -10.35 20.70
N GLY A 501 -11.78 -11.56 21.25
CA GLY A 501 -12.75 -11.86 22.30
C GLY A 501 -14.21 -11.93 21.82
N LEU A 502 -14.44 -11.83 20.50
CA LEU A 502 -15.77 -11.86 19.90
C LEU A 502 -16.34 -13.28 19.90
N ARG A 503 -17.67 -13.39 20.09
CA ARG A 503 -18.41 -14.66 19.97
C ARG A 503 -18.09 -15.33 18.63
N ARG A 504 -17.76 -16.63 18.68
CA ARG A 504 -17.57 -17.46 17.49
C ARG A 504 -18.89 -17.54 16.72
N VAL A 505 -18.83 -17.34 15.41
CA VAL A 505 -19.97 -17.56 14.52
C VAL A 505 -20.15 -19.06 14.28
N THR A 506 -21.37 -19.57 14.39
CA THR A 506 -21.69 -21.00 14.26
C THR A 506 -22.58 -21.32 13.06
N SER A 507 -23.37 -20.36 12.58
CA SER A 507 -24.21 -20.44 11.38
C SER A 507 -23.83 -19.34 10.38
N PHE A 508 -24.18 -19.51 9.11
CA PHE A 508 -24.14 -18.40 8.15
C PHE A 508 -25.30 -17.41 8.35
N SER A 509 -26.34 -17.79 9.11
CA SER A 509 -27.47 -16.95 9.53
C SER A 509 -27.20 -16.20 10.84
N ASP A 510 -25.94 -15.93 11.16
CA ASP A 510 -25.55 -15.20 12.36
C ASP A 510 -25.79 -13.69 12.14
N PRO A 511 -26.49 -12.97 13.04
CA PRO A 511 -26.90 -11.58 12.81
C PRO A 511 -25.77 -10.63 12.39
N VAL A 512 -24.52 -10.91 12.81
CA VAL A 512 -23.35 -10.10 12.42
C VAL A 512 -23.12 -9.98 10.90
N PHE A 513 -23.72 -10.87 10.09
CA PHE A 513 -23.65 -10.83 8.62
C PHE A 513 -24.92 -10.31 7.93
N GLY A 514 -25.99 -10.03 8.69
CA GLY A 514 -27.32 -9.68 8.19
C GLY A 514 -27.74 -10.42 6.91
N ASN A 515 -28.14 -9.66 5.90
CA ASN A 515 -28.53 -10.17 4.58
C ASN A 515 -27.35 -10.69 3.72
N GLY A 516 -26.11 -10.44 4.11
CA GLY A 516 -24.89 -10.93 3.45
C GLY A 516 -24.58 -12.41 3.74
N GLY A 517 -24.99 -12.91 4.91
CA GLY A 517 -24.72 -14.29 5.35
C GLY A 517 -25.17 -15.38 4.38
N ARG A 518 -26.28 -15.17 3.66
CA ARG A 518 -26.79 -16.10 2.63
C ARG A 518 -25.83 -16.26 1.43
N PHE A 519 -24.95 -15.29 1.16
CA PHE A 519 -23.96 -15.39 0.09
C PHE A 519 -22.72 -16.17 0.56
N LEU A 520 -22.27 -15.98 1.81
CA LEU A 520 -21.24 -16.84 2.44
C LEU A 520 -21.67 -18.32 2.42
N ALA A 521 -22.95 -18.60 2.71
CA ALA A 521 -23.52 -19.95 2.71
C ALA A 521 -23.52 -20.65 1.34
N ARG A 522 -23.65 -19.90 0.23
CA ARG A 522 -23.59 -20.45 -1.14
C ARG A 522 -22.19 -21.00 -1.43
N VAL A 523 -21.16 -20.26 -1.01
CA VAL A 523 -19.77 -20.46 -1.43
C VAL A 523 -18.96 -21.33 -0.47
N TYR A 524 -19.02 -21.07 0.83
CA TYR A 524 -18.31 -21.84 1.87
C TYR A 524 -19.18 -22.99 2.40
N LYS A 525 -18.56 -24.12 2.74
CA LYS A 525 -19.29 -25.29 3.30
C LYS A 525 -19.27 -25.33 4.83
N ASN A 526 -18.52 -24.45 5.49
CA ASN A 526 -18.58 -24.20 6.92
C ASN A 526 -18.10 -22.78 7.26
N VAL A 527 -18.62 -22.19 8.34
CA VAL A 527 -18.16 -20.90 8.87
C VAL A 527 -16.69 -20.90 9.31
N ASP A 528 -16.13 -22.06 9.61
CA ASP A 528 -14.69 -22.22 9.90
C ASP A 528 -13.80 -22.30 8.65
N ASP A 529 -14.38 -22.26 7.45
CA ASP A 529 -13.63 -22.26 6.17
C ASP A 529 -13.37 -20.85 5.64
N MET A 530 -14.10 -19.85 6.12
CA MET A 530 -14.19 -18.52 5.49
C MET A 530 -12.87 -17.74 5.51
N ASP A 531 -12.55 -17.10 4.39
CA ASP A 531 -11.39 -16.21 4.25
C ASP A 531 -11.66 -14.88 4.99
N VAL A 532 -10.63 -14.31 5.60
CA VAL A 532 -10.77 -13.15 6.52
C VAL A 532 -11.30 -11.91 5.80
N PHE A 533 -10.85 -11.65 4.58
CA PHE A 533 -11.35 -10.55 3.75
C PHE A 533 -12.85 -10.74 3.44
N ALA A 534 -13.20 -11.83 2.77
CA ALA A 534 -14.57 -12.07 2.30
C ALA A 534 -15.63 -12.09 3.42
N ALA A 535 -15.32 -12.68 4.58
CA ALA A 535 -16.26 -12.67 5.72
C ALA A 535 -16.22 -11.37 6.54
N GLY A 536 -15.11 -10.62 6.53
CA GLY A 536 -14.99 -9.34 7.23
C GLY A 536 -15.74 -8.20 6.51
N MET A 537 -15.66 -8.15 5.18
CA MET A 537 -16.44 -7.20 4.38
C MET A 537 -17.96 -7.45 4.50
N VAL A 538 -18.36 -8.69 4.77
CA VAL A 538 -19.77 -9.09 4.98
C VAL A 538 -20.26 -8.82 6.42
N GLU A 539 -19.42 -8.40 7.36
CA GLU A 539 -19.91 -7.95 8.67
C GLU A 539 -20.62 -6.60 8.54
N GLU A 540 -21.82 -6.49 9.11
CA GLU A 540 -22.52 -5.20 9.21
C GLU A 540 -21.70 -4.21 10.06
N SER A 541 -21.79 -2.91 9.74
CA SER A 541 -21.03 -1.88 10.46
C SER A 541 -21.47 -1.75 11.92
N GLU A 542 -20.51 -1.54 12.81
CA GLU A 542 -20.81 -1.11 14.18
C GLU A 542 -21.30 0.35 14.18
N GLU A 543 -22.15 0.70 15.14
CA GLU A 543 -22.65 2.07 15.28
C GLU A 543 -21.49 3.07 15.43
N GLY A 544 -21.53 4.15 14.63
CA GLY A 544 -20.46 5.15 14.56
C GLY A 544 -19.16 4.67 13.90
N SER A 545 -19.10 3.47 13.32
CA SER A 545 -17.94 2.95 12.57
C SER A 545 -18.32 2.71 11.11
N THR A 546 -17.33 2.74 10.21
CA THR A 546 -17.51 2.20 8.85
C THR A 546 -17.10 0.73 8.75
N LEU A 547 -16.72 0.07 9.86
CA LEU A 547 -16.26 -1.32 9.91
C LEU A 547 -17.17 -2.19 10.78
N GLY A 548 -17.18 -3.50 10.51
CA GLY A 548 -17.79 -4.51 11.38
C GLY A 548 -16.85 -4.98 12.51
N PRO A 549 -17.39 -5.63 13.57
CA PRO A 549 -16.69 -5.85 14.84
C PRO A 549 -15.30 -6.51 14.77
N LEU A 550 -15.10 -7.43 13.83
CA LEU A 550 -13.81 -8.07 13.63
C LEU A 550 -12.79 -7.11 13.03
N PHE A 551 -13.20 -6.33 12.03
CA PHE A 551 -12.32 -5.38 11.37
C PHE A 551 -12.02 -4.20 12.29
N SER A 552 -13.01 -3.63 12.99
CA SER A 552 -12.81 -2.60 14.02
C SER A 552 -11.77 -3.02 15.06
N CYS A 553 -11.89 -4.22 15.61
CA CYS A 553 -10.93 -4.76 16.58
C CYS A 553 -9.51 -4.90 16.01
N LEU A 554 -9.35 -5.48 14.81
CA LEU A 554 -8.03 -5.73 14.24
C LEU A 554 -7.36 -4.43 13.76
N MET A 555 -8.16 -3.49 13.26
CA MET A 555 -7.79 -2.13 12.87
C MET A 555 -7.27 -1.34 14.08
N ALA A 556 -8.09 -1.24 15.13
CA ALA A 556 -7.75 -0.51 16.35
C ALA A 556 -6.54 -1.11 17.08
N ARG A 557 -6.36 -2.44 17.03
CA ARG A 557 -5.16 -3.11 17.56
C ARG A 557 -3.89 -2.74 16.81
N GLN A 558 -3.93 -2.66 15.47
CA GLN A 558 -2.74 -2.23 14.73
C GLN A 558 -2.45 -0.75 15.00
N PHE A 559 -3.42 0.15 14.92
CA PHE A 559 -3.21 1.58 15.22
C PHE A 559 -2.75 1.81 16.67
N ARG A 560 -3.24 1.05 17.66
CA ARG A 560 -2.68 1.08 19.02
C ARG A 560 -1.19 0.72 19.00
N ASP A 561 -0.83 -0.39 18.38
CA ASP A 561 0.55 -0.87 18.38
C ASP A 561 1.49 0.06 17.58
N LEU A 562 0.97 0.74 16.54
CA LEU A 562 1.68 1.78 15.81
C LEU A 562 1.91 3.03 16.65
N LYS A 563 0.89 3.53 17.35
CA LYS A 563 1.00 4.69 18.23
C LYS A 563 1.93 4.42 19.41
N PHE A 564 1.58 3.46 20.25
CA PHE A 564 2.26 3.23 21.53
C PHE A 564 3.59 2.46 21.39
N GLY A 565 3.79 1.75 20.27
CA GLY A 565 5.06 1.10 19.92
C GLY A 565 6.03 1.98 19.11
N ASP A 566 5.62 3.18 18.72
CA ASP A 566 6.50 4.18 18.08
C ASP A 566 7.10 5.12 19.13
N SER A 567 8.41 5.08 19.27
CA SER A 567 9.16 5.90 20.22
C SER A 567 9.45 7.33 19.73
N PHE A 568 9.18 7.60 18.45
CA PHE A 568 9.27 8.91 17.79
C PHE A 568 7.86 9.49 17.47
N TRP A 569 6.79 8.93 18.05
CA TRP A 569 5.43 9.44 17.93
C TRP A 569 5.33 10.91 18.37
N TYR A 570 4.58 11.74 17.64
CA TYR A 570 4.66 13.22 17.77
C TYR A 570 4.31 13.77 19.17
N GLU A 571 3.50 13.07 19.96
CA GLU A 571 3.17 13.48 21.33
C GLU A 571 4.32 13.19 22.34
N THR A 572 5.41 12.53 21.92
CA THR A 572 6.48 12.09 22.81
C THR A 572 7.16 13.27 23.52
N ARG A 573 7.29 13.15 24.85
CA ARG A 573 7.87 14.16 25.74
C ARG A 573 9.38 13.94 25.98
N ASP A 574 9.99 13.06 25.21
CA ASP A 574 11.42 12.80 25.24
C ASP A 574 12.21 14.05 24.82
N ARG A 575 13.11 14.54 25.69
CA ARG A 575 13.82 15.81 25.50
C ARG A 575 14.79 15.82 24.31
N ARG A 576 15.12 14.69 23.70
CA ARG A 576 16.07 14.61 22.56
C ARG A 576 15.36 14.54 21.20
N ARG A 577 14.25 13.80 21.12
CA ARG A 577 13.59 13.46 19.84
C ARG A 577 12.13 13.87 19.75
N GLY A 578 11.53 14.29 20.87
CA GLY A 578 10.19 14.83 20.88
C GLY A 578 10.11 16.23 20.27
N PHE A 579 8.95 16.83 20.49
CA PHE A 579 8.65 18.21 20.13
C PHE A 579 8.36 19.04 21.39
N SER A 580 8.74 20.32 21.36
CA SER A 580 8.40 21.28 22.42
C SER A 580 6.88 21.38 22.61
N PHE A 581 6.43 21.98 23.72
CA PHE A 581 5.01 22.19 23.95
C PHE A 581 4.38 23.10 22.86
N ALA A 582 5.09 24.16 22.47
CA ALA A 582 4.64 25.07 21.41
C ALA A 582 4.61 24.37 20.03
N GLN A 583 5.64 23.56 19.72
CA GLN A 583 5.70 22.76 18.49
C GLN A 583 4.52 21.79 18.37
N ARG A 584 4.19 21.05 19.44
CA ARG A 584 3.02 20.16 19.46
C ARG A 584 1.70 20.92 19.36
N ARG A 585 1.60 22.12 19.95
CA ARG A 585 0.43 23.00 19.83
C ARG A 585 0.21 23.50 18.39
N SER A 586 1.28 23.74 17.63
CA SER A 586 1.21 24.03 16.20
C SER A 586 0.74 22.80 15.41
N ILE A 587 1.45 21.66 15.53
CA ILE A 587 1.12 20.41 14.81
C ILE A 587 -0.35 20.00 14.99
N ARG A 588 -0.88 20.07 16.22
CA ARG A 588 -2.29 19.75 16.53
C ARG A 588 -3.30 20.54 15.69
N ARG A 589 -2.99 21.79 15.32
CA ARG A 589 -3.89 22.69 14.59
C ARG A 589 -3.95 22.41 13.09
N ILE A 590 -2.92 21.78 12.52
CA ILE A 590 -2.82 21.51 11.08
C ILE A 590 -3.93 20.53 10.67
N THR A 591 -4.63 20.79 9.56
CA THR A 591 -5.70 19.92 9.02
C THR A 591 -5.40 19.49 7.59
N LEU A 592 -6.01 18.40 7.10
CA LEU A 592 -5.84 18.02 5.70
C LEU A 592 -6.37 19.11 4.75
N SER A 593 -7.52 19.72 5.06
CA SER A 593 -8.10 20.83 4.29
C SER A 593 -7.14 22.03 4.15
N GLN A 594 -6.45 22.42 5.22
CA GLN A 594 -5.43 23.47 5.18
C GLN A 594 -4.29 23.13 4.20
N LEU A 595 -3.81 21.88 4.23
CA LEU A 595 -2.75 21.44 3.32
C LEU A 595 -3.24 21.39 1.86
N LEU A 596 -4.48 20.95 1.62
CA LEU A 596 -5.09 20.94 0.29
C LEU A 596 -5.21 22.35 -0.30
N CYS A 597 -5.65 23.34 0.51
CA CYS A 597 -5.63 24.75 0.13
C CYS A 597 -4.21 25.22 -0.24
N GLN A 598 -3.22 25.01 0.63
CA GLN A 598 -1.84 25.47 0.41
C GLN A 598 -1.16 24.79 -0.78
N GLY A 599 -1.25 23.46 -0.88
CA GLY A 599 -0.52 22.66 -1.85
C GLY A 599 -1.11 22.63 -3.26
N PHE A 600 -2.39 23.00 -3.44
CA PHE A 600 -3.06 22.98 -4.75
C PHE A 600 -3.70 24.32 -5.16
N GLY A 601 -3.77 25.32 -4.26
CA GLY A 601 -4.38 26.61 -4.58
C GLY A 601 -5.91 26.53 -4.77
N LEU A 602 -6.58 25.64 -4.02
CA LEU A 602 -8.03 25.50 -4.05
C LEU A 602 -8.70 26.82 -3.62
N LYS A 603 -9.92 27.08 -4.11
CA LYS A 603 -10.74 28.23 -3.68
C LYS A 603 -11.47 27.96 -2.38
N SER A 604 -12.06 26.77 -2.26
CA SER A 604 -12.80 26.30 -1.09
C SER A 604 -12.57 24.80 -0.88
N VAL A 605 -12.79 24.35 0.36
CA VAL A 605 -12.81 22.93 0.75
C VAL A 605 -13.62 22.79 2.03
N GLN A 606 -14.19 21.61 2.30
CA GLN A 606 -14.93 21.38 3.54
C GLN A 606 -14.00 21.37 4.76
N ARG A 607 -14.55 21.58 5.97
CA ARG A 607 -13.77 21.48 7.22
C ARG A 607 -13.20 20.08 7.45
N ASN A 608 -13.92 19.05 7.01
CA ASN A 608 -13.50 17.66 6.98
C ASN A 608 -13.58 17.17 5.52
N PRO A 609 -12.44 16.99 4.83
CA PRO A 609 -12.43 16.66 3.41
C PRO A 609 -12.70 15.17 3.15
N PHE A 610 -12.85 14.35 4.20
CA PHE A 610 -13.24 12.94 4.14
C PHE A 610 -14.77 12.74 4.12
N GLN A 611 -15.55 13.81 4.28
CA GLN A 611 -17.02 13.81 4.25
C GLN A 611 -17.54 14.75 3.17
N VAL A 612 -18.67 14.39 2.55
CA VAL A 612 -19.32 15.24 1.52
C VAL A 612 -19.85 16.54 2.14
N VAL A 613 -20.16 17.52 1.28
CA VAL A 613 -20.80 18.78 1.72
C VAL A 613 -22.18 18.48 2.30
N ARG A 614 -22.41 18.87 3.56
CA ARG A 614 -23.69 18.69 4.27
C ARG A 614 -23.85 19.67 5.43
N ALA A 615 -25.04 19.71 6.03
CA ALA A 615 -25.24 20.38 7.32
C ALA A 615 -24.23 19.84 8.35
N GLY A 616 -23.41 20.73 8.92
CA GLY A 616 -22.31 20.39 9.82
C GLY A 616 -20.92 20.22 9.14
N ASN A 617 -20.85 19.99 7.82
CA ASN A 617 -19.61 19.96 7.04
C ASN A 617 -19.77 20.81 5.77
N LEU A 618 -19.83 22.12 5.96
CA LEU A 618 -19.89 23.10 4.87
C LEU A 618 -18.49 23.36 4.30
N GLU A 619 -18.45 23.79 3.04
CA GLU A 619 -17.26 24.40 2.45
C GLU A 619 -16.84 25.68 3.18
N VAL A 620 -15.54 25.91 3.19
CA VAL A 620 -14.88 27.07 3.77
C VAL A 620 -13.89 27.59 2.73
N ASP A 621 -13.93 28.89 2.47
CA ASP A 621 -12.97 29.59 1.61
C ASP A 621 -11.54 29.39 2.13
N CYS A 622 -10.61 29.08 1.22
CA CYS A 622 -9.24 28.72 1.58
C CYS A 622 -8.46 29.83 2.29
N SER A 623 -8.83 31.11 2.12
CA SER A 623 -8.26 32.23 2.88
C SER A 623 -8.53 32.18 4.38
N ARG A 624 -9.51 31.37 4.83
CA ARG A 624 -9.89 31.21 6.24
C ARG A 624 -9.14 30.09 6.95
N PHE A 625 -8.35 29.28 6.23
CA PHE A 625 -7.43 28.34 6.87
C PHE A 625 -6.11 29.07 7.15
N PRO A 626 -5.57 29.00 8.39
CA PRO A 626 -4.27 29.62 8.69
C PRO A 626 -3.15 28.90 7.93
N LYS A 627 -2.02 29.58 7.73
CA LYS A 627 -0.77 28.91 7.33
C LYS A 627 -0.26 27.98 8.44
N ILE A 628 0.69 27.11 8.10
CA ILE A 628 1.43 26.34 9.11
C ILE A 628 2.20 27.33 10.01
N ASP A 629 2.11 27.15 11.33
CA ASP A 629 2.79 28.00 12.31
C ASP A 629 4.15 27.37 12.67
N LEU A 630 5.21 27.75 11.95
CA LEU A 630 6.58 27.26 12.19
C LEU A 630 7.36 28.10 13.20
N SER A 631 6.79 29.18 13.73
CA SER A 631 7.44 30.02 14.76
C SER A 631 7.99 29.24 15.97
N PRO A 632 7.43 28.10 16.42
CA PRO A 632 8.02 27.27 17.46
C PRO A 632 9.30 26.50 17.08
N TRP A 633 9.84 26.67 15.87
CA TRP A 633 11.09 26.09 15.38
C TRP A 633 12.18 27.12 15.09
N TYR A 634 11.94 28.43 15.28
CA TYR A 634 12.92 29.45 14.95
C TYR A 634 14.00 29.54 16.05
N GLU A 635 15.24 29.25 15.68
CA GLU A 635 16.46 29.42 16.48
C GLU A 635 17.12 30.75 16.09
N HIS A 636 16.82 31.81 16.87
CA HIS A 636 17.38 33.16 16.74
C HIS A 636 18.84 33.25 17.22
#